data_AF-A0A7C1ARL8-F1
#
_entry.id   AF-A0A7C1ARL8-F1
#
_cell.length_a   1.000
_cell.length_b   1.000
_cell.length_c   1.000
_cell.angle_alpha   90.00
_cell.angle_beta   90.00
_cell.angle_gamma   90.00
#
_symmetry.space_group_name_H-M   'P 1'
#
loop_
_entity.id
_entity.type
_entity.pdbx_description
1 polymer ?
#
loop_
_entity_poly.entity_id
_entity_poly.type
_entity_poly.pdbx_seq_one_letter_code
_entity_poly.pdbx_strand_id
1 'polypeptide(L)'
;LGPGSMVMHGSHTFFGAWLDNLSMVAYILIPWIFNLAIPGRWKDRRFFIVYGSTLTIYAAGYWTLGSDLGIGLDLFGLSIALWVISEVLYRFWSRVLLWFSGLVGFGVAGIFGITPAVMVNDIGRYWWVLLFWMPAAFARHPPSTRRTYTPWYWAGFAFFMVAYAIWTTGVPESPRCNPDSILQAHAVWHLLTALAAWSFFKFLRTERCVGARSVGHGRV
;
A
#
# COMPACT_ATOMS: atom_id res chain seq x y z
N LEU A 1 -9.53 1.48 6.91
CA LEU A 1 -8.18 2.04 6.73
C LEU A 1 -8.35 3.52 6.53
N GLY A 2 -7.60 4.34 7.25
CA GLY A 2 -7.70 5.79 7.19
C GLY A 2 -7.85 6.38 8.58
N PRO A 3 -6.79 6.95 9.17
CA PRO A 3 -6.90 7.78 10.38
C PRO A 3 -8.00 8.86 10.28
N GLY A 4 -8.31 9.33 9.07
CA GLY A 4 -9.39 10.27 8.78
C GLY A 4 -10.81 9.68 8.82
N SER A 5 -10.96 8.36 8.91
CA SER A 5 -12.27 7.71 8.80
C SER A 5 -13.24 8.10 9.93
N MET A 6 -12.72 8.36 11.14
CA MET A 6 -13.56 8.88 12.22
C MET A 6 -14.23 10.20 11.83
N VAL A 7 -13.52 11.08 11.11
CA VAL A 7 -14.07 12.35 10.61
C VAL A 7 -15.07 12.11 9.49
N MET A 8 -14.81 11.14 8.61
CA MET A 8 -15.75 10.73 7.57
C MET A 8 -17.08 10.26 8.17
N HIS A 9 -17.04 9.31 9.12
CA HIS A 9 -18.24 8.79 9.77
C HIS A 9 -18.92 9.79 10.71
N GLY A 10 -18.15 10.69 11.34
CA GLY A 10 -18.71 11.71 12.21
C GLY A 10 -19.38 12.86 11.47
N SER A 11 -18.93 13.16 10.24
CA SER A 11 -19.40 14.34 9.50
C SER A 11 -20.27 14.02 8.29
N HIS A 12 -20.08 12.86 7.65
CA HIS A 12 -20.68 12.51 6.36
C HIS A 12 -20.48 13.58 5.27
N THR A 13 -19.40 14.36 5.37
CA THR A 13 -19.10 15.45 4.44
C THR A 13 -18.08 15.02 3.39
N PHE A 14 -18.04 15.78 2.28
CA PHE A 14 -16.95 15.70 1.30
C PHE A 14 -15.57 15.81 1.96
N PHE A 15 -15.39 16.77 2.87
CA PHE A 15 -14.14 16.96 3.61
C PHE A 15 -13.76 15.70 4.40
N GLY A 16 -14.73 15.07 5.05
CA GLY A 16 -14.52 13.81 5.76
C GLY A 16 -14.06 12.69 4.83
N ALA A 17 -14.73 12.50 3.70
CA ALA A 17 -14.36 11.49 2.69
C ALA A 17 -12.96 11.74 2.08
N TRP A 18 -12.65 13.01 1.81
CA TRP A 18 -11.33 13.44 1.34
C TRP A 18 -10.24 13.13 2.37
N LEU A 19 -10.46 13.47 3.64
CA LEU A 19 -9.49 13.25 4.71
C LEU A 19 -9.25 11.75 4.96
N ASP A 20 -10.31 10.94 4.91
CA ASP A 20 -10.21 9.48 5.05
C ASP A 20 -9.31 8.88 3.96
N ASN A 21 -9.63 9.15 2.69
CA ASN A 21 -8.83 8.67 1.55
C ASN A 21 -7.41 9.21 1.56
N LEU A 22 -7.22 10.51 1.83
CA LEU A 22 -5.90 11.11 1.91
C LEU A 22 -5.02 10.41 2.96
N SER A 23 -5.62 10.08 4.11
CA SER A 23 -4.91 9.40 5.19
C SER A 23 -4.57 7.94 4.85
N MET A 24 -5.40 7.26 4.06
CA MET A 24 -5.08 5.93 3.51
C MET A 24 -3.90 5.98 2.54
N VAL A 25 -3.95 6.94 1.60
CA VAL A 25 -2.88 7.16 0.62
C VAL A 25 -1.58 7.53 1.33
N ALA A 26 -1.61 8.49 2.26
CA ALA A 26 -0.44 8.86 3.06
C ALA A 26 0.23 7.64 3.70
N TYR A 27 -0.56 6.72 4.27
CA TYR A 27 -0.04 5.48 4.85
C TYR A 27 0.60 4.56 3.81
N ILE A 28 -0.13 4.20 2.75
CA ILE A 28 0.34 3.17 1.79
C ILE A 28 1.48 3.66 0.89
N LEU A 29 1.64 4.98 0.72
CA LEU A 29 2.77 5.57 -0.01
C LEU A 29 4.12 5.26 0.66
N ILE A 30 4.16 5.21 2.00
CA ILE A 30 5.39 5.00 2.77
C ILE A 30 6.12 3.71 2.33
N PRO A 31 5.52 2.50 2.45
CA PRO A 31 6.25 1.28 2.22
C PRO A 31 6.77 1.11 0.78
N TRP A 32 6.00 1.51 -0.23
CA TRP A 32 6.46 1.33 -1.62
C TRP A 32 7.49 2.40 -2.02
N ILE A 33 7.32 3.67 -1.65
CA ILE A 33 8.34 4.70 -1.93
C ILE A 33 9.64 4.38 -1.18
N PHE A 34 9.54 3.87 0.05
CA PHE A 34 10.69 3.42 0.81
C PHE A 34 11.41 2.24 0.13
N ASN A 35 10.64 1.31 -0.44
CA ASN A 35 11.19 0.21 -1.25
C ASN A 35 11.79 0.66 -2.58
N LEU A 36 11.46 1.85 -3.11
CA LEU A 36 12.18 2.44 -4.25
C LEU A 36 13.48 3.09 -3.80
N ALA A 37 13.46 3.75 -2.64
CA ALA A 37 14.58 4.52 -2.13
C ALA A 37 15.81 3.65 -1.87
N ILE A 38 15.64 2.45 -1.31
CA ILE A 38 16.77 1.58 -0.93
C ILE A 38 17.53 1.05 -2.17
N PRO A 39 16.92 0.29 -3.10
CA PRO A 39 17.56 -0.14 -4.34
C PRO A 39 17.98 1.03 -5.25
N GLY A 40 17.25 2.15 -5.19
CA GLY A 40 17.53 3.36 -5.95
C GLY A 40 18.66 4.24 -5.38
N ARG A 41 19.17 3.92 -4.18
CA ARG A 41 20.21 4.70 -3.46
C ARG A 41 19.79 6.17 -3.24
N TRP A 42 18.52 6.40 -2.92
CA TRP A 42 18.02 7.76 -2.72
C TRP A 42 18.56 8.34 -1.41
N LYS A 43 18.89 9.65 -1.45
CA LYS A 43 19.08 10.44 -0.23
C LYS A 43 17.72 10.74 0.40
N ASP A 44 17.69 10.96 1.71
CA ASP A 44 16.47 11.30 2.47
C ASP A 44 15.71 12.46 1.84
N ARG A 45 16.41 13.50 1.37
CA ARG A 45 15.81 14.63 0.64
C ARG A 45 14.95 14.17 -0.55
N ARG A 46 15.44 13.22 -1.36
CA ARG A 46 14.69 12.72 -2.52
C ARG A 46 13.47 11.92 -2.08
N PHE A 47 13.58 11.11 -1.03
CA PHE A 47 12.46 10.39 -0.45
C PHE A 47 11.34 11.37 -0.02
N PHE A 48 11.66 12.37 0.79
CA PHE A 48 10.67 13.34 1.28
C PHE A 48 10.06 14.19 0.16
N ILE A 49 10.84 14.59 -0.85
CA ILE A 49 10.32 15.32 -2.01
C ILE A 49 9.33 14.44 -2.78
N VAL A 50 9.68 13.20 -3.11
CA VAL A 50 8.80 12.30 -3.88
C VAL A 50 7.53 11.96 -3.08
N TYR A 51 7.67 11.59 -1.80
CA TYR A 51 6.53 11.34 -0.93
C TYR A 51 5.62 12.56 -0.80
N GLY A 52 6.18 13.72 -0.42
CA GLY A 52 5.43 14.96 -0.19
C GLY A 52 4.76 15.48 -1.45
N SER A 53 5.45 15.46 -2.60
CA SER A 53 4.85 15.86 -3.89
C SER A 53 3.73 14.90 -4.31
N THR A 54 3.92 13.59 -4.21
CA THR A 54 2.89 12.60 -4.58
C THR A 54 1.64 12.79 -3.71
N LEU A 55 1.81 12.94 -2.40
CA LEU A 55 0.71 13.16 -1.46
C LEU A 55 0.00 14.49 -1.72
N THR A 56 0.75 15.56 -1.99
CA THR A 56 0.19 16.90 -2.26
C THR A 56 -0.58 16.93 -3.58
N ILE A 57 -0.03 16.31 -4.63
CA ILE A 57 -0.69 16.18 -5.94
C ILE A 57 -1.98 15.38 -5.80
N TYR A 58 -1.95 14.25 -5.08
CA TYR A 58 -3.15 13.47 -4.80
C TYR A 58 -4.18 14.27 -3.99
N ALA A 59 -3.76 14.97 -2.94
CA ALA A 59 -4.66 15.76 -2.10
C ALA A 59 -5.41 16.85 -2.90
N ALA A 60 -4.67 17.60 -3.73
CA ALA A 60 -5.24 18.65 -4.58
C ALA A 60 -6.08 18.08 -5.73
N GLY A 61 -5.61 16.98 -6.34
CA GLY A 61 -6.32 16.28 -7.40
C GLY A 61 -7.64 15.69 -6.91
N TYR A 62 -7.65 15.05 -5.74
CA TYR A 62 -8.90 14.58 -5.11
C TYR A 62 -9.86 15.74 -4.93
N TRP A 63 -9.39 16.83 -4.30
CA TRP A 63 -10.23 17.97 -3.96
C TRP A 63 -10.99 18.53 -5.17
N THR A 64 -10.39 18.46 -6.36
CA THR A 64 -10.90 19.08 -7.58
C THR A 64 -11.55 18.10 -8.55
N LEU A 65 -11.07 16.86 -8.61
CA LEU A 65 -11.43 15.88 -9.65
C LEU A 65 -12.04 14.59 -9.08
N GLY A 66 -12.11 14.44 -7.76
CA GLY A 66 -12.59 13.22 -7.10
C GLY A 66 -11.48 12.18 -6.83
N SER A 67 -11.83 11.10 -6.14
CA SER A 67 -10.87 10.11 -5.62
C SER A 67 -10.08 9.36 -6.69
N ASP A 68 -10.60 9.30 -7.92
CA ASP A 68 -9.98 8.70 -9.11
C ASP A 68 -9.25 9.72 -9.99
N LEU A 69 -9.15 10.97 -9.50
CA LEU A 69 -8.48 12.10 -10.13
C LEU A 69 -9.05 12.46 -11.51
N GLY A 70 -10.28 12.06 -11.82
CA GLY A 70 -10.92 12.31 -13.13
C GLY A 70 -10.30 11.54 -14.30
N ILE A 71 -9.35 10.64 -14.03
CA ILE A 71 -8.63 9.83 -15.02
C ILE A 71 -8.69 8.33 -14.71
N GLY A 72 -9.59 7.92 -13.80
CA GLY A 72 -9.76 6.53 -13.38
C GLY A 72 -8.60 5.98 -12.53
N LEU A 73 -7.74 6.84 -11.98
CA LEU A 73 -6.57 6.45 -11.21
C LEU A 73 -6.92 6.29 -9.72
N ASP A 74 -7.20 5.07 -9.29
CA ASP A 74 -7.24 4.71 -7.87
C ASP A 74 -5.81 4.56 -7.32
N LEU A 75 -5.28 5.66 -6.76
CA LEU A 75 -3.92 5.68 -6.21
C LEU A 75 -3.76 4.75 -5.00
N PHE A 76 -4.81 4.55 -4.19
CA PHE A 76 -4.73 3.65 -3.05
C PHE A 76 -4.59 2.19 -3.50
N GLY A 77 -5.49 1.74 -4.38
CA GLY A 77 -5.44 0.40 -4.97
C GLY A 77 -4.14 0.13 -5.72
N LEU A 78 -3.71 1.07 -6.57
CA LEU A 78 -2.41 0.99 -7.27
C LEU A 78 -1.24 0.89 -6.28
N SER A 79 -1.25 1.66 -5.20
CA SER A 79 -0.17 1.66 -4.20
C SER A 79 -0.01 0.31 -3.49
N ILE A 80 -1.09 -0.46 -3.30
CA ILE A 80 -1.01 -1.83 -2.78
C ILE A 80 -0.21 -2.71 -3.75
N ALA A 81 -0.53 -2.67 -5.05
CA ALA A 81 0.19 -3.42 -6.07
C ALA A 81 1.66 -2.97 -6.15
N LEU A 82 1.93 -1.66 -6.20
CA LEU A 82 3.29 -1.11 -6.20
C LEU A 82 4.10 -1.54 -4.98
N TRP A 83 3.48 -1.61 -3.81
CA TRP A 83 4.15 -2.10 -2.62
C TRP A 83 4.52 -3.57 -2.75
N VAL A 84 3.60 -4.45 -3.13
CA VAL A 84 3.91 -5.88 -3.27
C VAL A 84 4.98 -6.11 -4.34
N ILE A 85 4.88 -5.45 -5.49
CA ILE A 85 5.89 -5.51 -6.56
C ILE A 85 7.26 -5.06 -6.05
N SER A 86 7.31 -3.89 -5.40
CA SER A 86 8.55 -3.33 -4.87
C SER A 86 9.13 -4.18 -3.73
N GLU A 87 8.31 -4.84 -2.92
CA GLU A 87 8.75 -5.76 -1.87
C GLU A 87 9.30 -7.07 -2.44
N VAL A 88 8.70 -7.60 -3.50
CA VAL A 88 9.24 -8.75 -4.25
C VAL A 88 10.61 -8.41 -4.84
N LEU A 89 10.73 -7.24 -5.48
CA LEU A 89 12.01 -6.73 -5.97
C LEU A 89 13.02 -6.51 -4.86
N TYR A 90 12.59 -5.99 -3.70
CA TYR A 90 13.44 -5.79 -2.54
C TYR A 90 13.99 -7.13 -2.01
N ARG A 91 13.15 -8.17 -1.94
CA ARG A 91 13.55 -9.47 -1.38
C ARG A 91 14.40 -10.31 -2.34
N PHE A 92 14.02 -10.32 -3.61
CA PHE A 92 14.51 -11.29 -4.60
C PHE A 92 15.21 -10.62 -5.78
N TRP A 93 15.78 -9.44 -5.55
CA TRP A 93 16.38 -8.61 -6.59
C TRP A 93 17.26 -9.42 -7.55
N SER A 94 16.96 -9.30 -8.85
CA SER A 94 17.80 -9.82 -9.93
C SER A 94 17.50 -9.04 -11.22
N ARG A 95 18.45 -9.02 -12.16
CA ARG A 95 18.28 -8.33 -13.45
C ARG A 95 17.10 -8.88 -14.27
N VAL A 96 16.83 -10.18 -14.16
CA VAL A 96 15.70 -10.84 -14.81
C VAL A 96 14.39 -10.39 -14.17
N LEU A 97 14.33 -10.38 -12.84
CA LEU A 97 13.11 -10.02 -12.11
C LEU A 97 12.66 -8.57 -12.37
N LEU A 98 13.55 -7.65 -12.74
CA LEU A 98 13.17 -6.29 -13.13
C LEU A 98 12.18 -6.27 -14.32
N TRP A 99 12.37 -7.15 -15.30
CA TRP A 99 11.49 -7.22 -16.48
C TRP A 99 10.15 -7.87 -16.17
N PHE A 100 10.13 -8.82 -15.23
CA PHE A 100 8.94 -9.61 -14.93
C PHE A 100 8.18 -9.14 -13.68
N SER A 101 8.73 -8.22 -12.88
CA SER A 101 8.13 -7.82 -11.61
C SER A 101 6.75 -7.21 -11.77
N GLY A 102 6.48 -6.52 -12.88
CA GLY A 102 5.16 -5.95 -13.15
C GLY A 102 4.04 -7.00 -13.22
N LEU A 103 4.37 -8.25 -13.56
CA LEU A 103 3.40 -9.36 -13.58
C LEU A 103 2.82 -9.67 -12.20
N VAL A 104 3.58 -9.40 -11.12
CA VAL A 104 3.09 -9.54 -9.74
C VAL A 104 1.88 -8.63 -9.51
N GLY A 105 1.86 -7.44 -10.12
CA GLY A 105 0.75 -6.50 -10.01
C GLY A 105 -0.58 -7.07 -10.53
N PHE A 106 -0.56 -7.85 -11.60
CA PHE A 106 -1.77 -8.51 -12.12
C PHE A 106 -2.30 -9.57 -11.14
N GLY A 107 -1.40 -10.29 -10.46
CA GLY A 107 -1.80 -11.22 -9.40
C GLY A 107 -2.48 -10.50 -8.24
N VAL A 108 -1.91 -9.36 -7.80
CA VAL A 108 -2.52 -8.52 -6.76
C VAL A 108 -3.87 -7.99 -7.22
N ALA A 109 -3.96 -7.41 -8.42
CA ALA A 109 -5.20 -6.88 -8.97
C ALA A 109 -6.30 -7.96 -9.09
N GLY A 110 -5.92 -9.19 -9.45
CA GLY A 110 -6.82 -10.34 -9.50
C GLY A 110 -7.44 -10.70 -8.14
N ILE A 111 -6.70 -10.56 -7.03
CA ILE A 111 -7.25 -10.75 -5.66
C ILE A 111 -8.39 -9.76 -5.39
N PHE A 112 -8.34 -8.57 -5.98
CA PHE A 112 -9.38 -7.53 -5.88
C PHE A 112 -10.42 -7.61 -7.00
N GLY A 113 -10.45 -8.69 -7.79
CA GLY A 113 -11.43 -8.91 -8.86
C GLY A 113 -11.13 -8.19 -10.18
N ILE A 114 -9.98 -7.51 -10.30
CA ILE A 114 -9.57 -6.83 -11.53
C ILE A 114 -8.66 -7.78 -12.32
N THR A 115 -9.26 -8.63 -13.16
CA THR A 115 -8.53 -9.60 -13.98
C THR A 115 -7.96 -8.96 -15.25
N PRO A 116 -6.97 -9.59 -15.93
CA PRO A 116 -6.49 -9.11 -17.22
C PRO A 116 -7.59 -8.93 -18.27
N ALA A 117 -8.61 -9.79 -18.27
CA ALA A 117 -9.76 -9.66 -19.17
C ALA A 117 -10.57 -8.38 -18.88
N VAL A 118 -10.79 -8.05 -17.60
CA VAL A 118 -11.44 -6.79 -17.19
C VAL A 118 -10.62 -5.59 -17.64
N MET A 119 -9.29 -5.63 -17.47
CA MET A 119 -8.39 -4.55 -17.87
C MET A 119 -8.40 -4.30 -19.39
N VAL A 120 -8.43 -5.37 -20.20
CA VAL A 120 -8.45 -5.26 -21.67
C VAL A 120 -9.81 -4.78 -22.17
N ASN A 121 -10.90 -5.17 -21.52
CA ASN A 121 -12.25 -4.72 -21.90
C ASN A 121 -12.49 -3.24 -21.57
N ASP A 122 -11.72 -2.65 -20.64
CA ASP A 122 -11.83 -1.23 -20.26
C ASP A 122 -10.44 -0.60 -20.06
N ILE A 123 -9.66 -0.54 -21.14
CA ILE A 123 -8.30 0.02 -21.14
C ILE A 123 -8.30 1.48 -20.67
N GLY A 124 -9.35 2.25 -20.99
CA GLY A 124 -9.49 3.64 -20.58
C GLY A 124 -9.51 3.81 -19.06
N ARG A 125 -10.12 2.87 -18.34
CA ARG A 125 -10.16 2.87 -16.87
C ARG A 125 -8.92 2.27 -16.22
N TYR A 126 -8.28 1.29 -16.88
CA TYR A 126 -7.18 0.49 -16.30
C TYR A 126 -5.80 0.77 -16.91
N TRP A 127 -5.63 1.88 -17.63
CA TRP A 127 -4.35 2.29 -18.25
C TRP A 127 -3.17 2.31 -17.26
N TRP A 128 -3.45 2.57 -15.98
CA TRP A 128 -2.47 2.62 -14.91
C TRP A 128 -1.78 1.28 -14.63
N VAL A 129 -2.25 0.17 -15.20
CA VAL A 129 -1.58 -1.14 -15.17
C VAL A 129 -0.13 -1.06 -15.69
N LEU A 130 0.16 -0.11 -16.59
CA LEU A 130 1.51 0.18 -17.07
C LEU A 130 2.47 0.60 -15.94
N LEU A 131 1.93 1.22 -14.88
CA LEU A 131 2.70 1.65 -13.71
C LEU A 131 3.19 0.47 -12.86
N PHE A 132 2.75 -0.77 -13.11
CA PHE A 132 3.29 -1.95 -12.43
C PHE A 132 4.79 -2.15 -12.66
N TRP A 133 5.37 -1.62 -13.74
CA TRP A 133 6.82 -1.66 -13.97
C TRP A 133 7.58 -0.49 -13.34
N MET A 134 6.89 0.47 -12.74
CA MET A 134 7.52 1.64 -12.13
C MET A 134 8.55 1.25 -11.05
N PRO A 135 8.31 0.27 -10.14
CA PRO A 135 9.32 -0.12 -9.17
C PRO A 135 10.62 -0.64 -9.78
N ALA A 136 10.53 -1.36 -10.91
CA ALA A 136 11.70 -1.88 -11.61
C ALA A 136 12.58 -0.75 -12.18
N ALA A 137 11.98 0.34 -12.66
CA ALA A 137 12.70 1.50 -13.17
C ALA A 137 13.60 2.17 -12.12
N PHE A 138 13.25 2.04 -10.83
CA PHE A 138 14.01 2.58 -9.71
C PHE A 138 14.90 1.55 -9.01
N ALA A 139 14.65 0.26 -9.18
CA ALA A 139 15.39 -0.82 -8.54
C ALA A 139 16.74 -1.16 -9.23
N ARG A 140 17.60 -0.15 -9.39
CA ARG A 140 18.85 -0.25 -10.18
C ARG A 140 19.94 -1.09 -9.52
N HIS A 141 19.89 -1.26 -8.20
CA HIS A 141 20.91 -1.96 -7.43
C HIS A 141 20.28 -2.98 -6.48
N PRO A 142 20.99 -4.06 -6.11
CA PRO A 142 20.54 -4.92 -5.03
C PRO A 142 20.41 -4.11 -3.73
N PRO A 143 19.38 -4.37 -2.92
CA PRO A 143 19.20 -3.69 -1.65
C PRO A 143 20.38 -3.93 -0.69
N SER A 144 20.77 -2.89 0.03
CA SER A 144 21.82 -2.96 1.08
C SER A 144 21.29 -3.39 2.45
N THR A 145 19.99 -3.63 2.57
CA THR A 145 19.33 -4.03 3.81
C THR A 145 18.48 -5.28 3.59
N ARG A 146 18.11 -5.96 4.67
CA ARG A 146 17.21 -7.13 4.68
C ARG A 146 16.19 -6.99 5.80
N ARG A 147 15.02 -7.61 5.62
CA ARG A 147 13.92 -7.64 6.60
C ARG A 147 13.58 -9.07 7.00
N THR A 148 13.02 -9.23 8.20
CA THR A 148 12.48 -10.49 8.69
C THR A 148 10.98 -10.50 8.49
N TYR A 149 10.50 -11.39 7.63
CA TYR A 149 9.09 -11.42 7.22
C TYR A 149 8.18 -12.01 8.31
N THR A 150 8.60 -13.09 8.97
CA THR A 150 7.78 -13.77 9.97
C THR A 150 7.98 -13.16 11.37
N PRO A 151 6.90 -12.91 12.14
CA PRO A 151 5.49 -13.13 11.80
C PRO A 151 4.83 -11.93 11.10
N TRP A 152 5.43 -10.74 11.22
CA TRP A 152 4.74 -9.47 11.07
C TRP A 152 4.25 -9.15 9.66
N TYR A 153 5.00 -9.55 8.63
CA TYR A 153 4.57 -9.37 7.24
C TYR A 153 3.30 -10.16 6.96
N TRP A 154 3.32 -11.45 7.30
CA TRP A 154 2.20 -12.36 7.04
C TRP A 154 0.99 -12.05 7.92
N ALA A 155 1.19 -11.68 9.19
CA ALA A 155 0.12 -11.22 10.06
C ALA A 155 -0.55 -9.97 9.49
N GLY A 156 0.21 -9.02 8.98
CA GLY A 156 -0.32 -7.82 8.35
C GLY A 156 -1.22 -8.12 7.15
N PHE A 157 -0.77 -8.98 6.24
CA PHE A 157 -1.59 -9.42 5.10
C PHE A 157 -2.82 -10.21 5.54
N ALA A 158 -2.71 -11.09 6.54
CA ALA A 158 -3.85 -11.84 7.06
C ALA A 158 -4.93 -10.90 7.62
N PHE A 159 -4.55 -9.96 8.49
CA PHE A 159 -5.49 -8.98 9.03
C PHE A 159 -6.11 -8.11 7.93
N PHE A 160 -5.31 -7.67 6.96
CA PHE A 160 -5.80 -6.86 5.84
C PHE A 160 -6.78 -7.63 4.93
N MET A 161 -6.50 -8.90 4.63
CA MET A 161 -7.39 -9.74 3.81
C MET A 161 -8.71 -10.05 4.52
N VAL A 162 -8.68 -10.34 5.83
CA VAL A 162 -9.90 -10.51 6.63
C VAL A 162 -10.69 -9.21 6.69
N ALA A 163 -10.02 -8.08 6.89
CA ALA A 163 -10.67 -6.77 6.84
C ALA A 163 -11.33 -6.55 5.47
N TYR A 164 -10.61 -6.77 4.38
CA TYR A 164 -11.15 -6.63 3.03
C TYR A 164 -12.38 -7.51 2.81
N ALA A 165 -12.34 -8.78 3.21
CA ALA A 165 -13.48 -9.68 3.13
C ALA A 165 -14.70 -9.15 3.92
N ILE A 166 -14.49 -8.67 5.15
CA ILE A 166 -15.57 -8.06 5.94
C ILE A 166 -16.14 -6.83 5.23
N TRP A 167 -15.28 -5.96 4.71
CA TRP A 167 -15.69 -4.75 3.99
C TRP A 167 -16.58 -5.05 2.79
N THR A 168 -16.25 -6.07 1.99
CA THR A 168 -17.11 -6.49 0.85
C THR A 168 -18.50 -6.97 1.27
N THR A 169 -18.68 -7.37 2.53
CA THR A 169 -19.96 -7.84 3.08
C THR A 169 -20.61 -6.85 4.06
N GLY A 170 -19.96 -5.72 4.35
CA GLY A 170 -20.41 -4.69 5.30
C GLY A 170 -21.13 -3.51 4.63
N VAL A 171 -21.44 -3.61 3.34
CA VAL A 171 -22.13 -2.58 2.57
C VAL A 171 -23.64 -2.51 2.90
N PRO A 172 -24.31 -1.36 2.72
CA PRO A 172 -25.71 -1.17 3.13
C PRO A 172 -26.71 -2.19 2.57
N GLU A 173 -26.40 -2.79 1.42
CA GLU A 173 -27.28 -3.77 0.74
C GLU A 173 -27.03 -5.22 1.18
N SER A 174 -26.05 -5.46 2.06
CA SER A 174 -25.73 -6.80 2.55
C SER A 174 -26.73 -7.25 3.63
N PRO A 175 -27.24 -8.50 3.58
CA PRO A 175 -28.08 -9.08 4.63
C PRO A 175 -27.39 -9.15 6.01
N ARG A 176 -26.07 -8.96 6.05
CA ARG A 176 -25.26 -8.94 7.28
C ARG A 176 -25.01 -7.53 7.82
N CYS A 177 -25.52 -6.50 7.13
CA CYS A 177 -25.45 -5.11 7.60
C CYS A 177 -26.60 -4.86 8.58
N ASN A 178 -26.31 -4.95 9.88
CA ASN A 178 -27.24 -4.54 10.95
C ASN A 178 -26.64 -3.35 11.72
N PRO A 179 -27.14 -2.12 11.51
CA PRO A 179 -26.59 -0.92 12.17
C PRO A 179 -26.81 -0.91 13.69
N ASP A 180 -27.84 -1.60 14.18
CA ASP A 180 -28.23 -1.64 15.60
C ASP A 180 -27.51 -2.75 16.38
N SER A 181 -26.60 -3.50 15.75
CA SER A 181 -25.79 -4.51 16.40
C SER A 181 -24.73 -3.88 17.31
N ILE A 182 -24.54 -4.44 18.50
CA ILE A 182 -23.42 -4.09 19.40
C ILE A 182 -22.06 -4.38 18.75
N LEU A 183 -21.98 -5.45 17.95
CA LEU A 183 -20.81 -5.78 17.16
C LEU A 183 -21.05 -5.40 15.70
N GLN A 184 -20.58 -4.21 15.31
CA GLN A 184 -20.66 -3.76 13.93
C GLN A 184 -19.49 -4.32 13.10
N ALA A 185 -19.80 -4.93 11.96
CA ALA A 185 -18.81 -5.42 11.00
C ALA A 185 -17.81 -4.31 10.60
N HIS A 186 -18.30 -3.08 10.50
CA HIS A 186 -17.50 -1.90 10.23
C HIS A 186 -16.48 -1.57 11.34
N ALA A 187 -16.85 -1.75 12.61
CA ALA A 187 -15.93 -1.58 13.74
C ALA A 187 -14.84 -2.68 13.74
N VAL A 188 -15.21 -3.92 13.44
CA VAL A 188 -14.26 -5.03 13.29
C VAL A 188 -13.29 -4.77 12.13
N TRP A 189 -13.79 -4.24 11.01
CA TRP A 189 -12.96 -3.80 9.90
C TRP A 189 -11.90 -2.77 10.35
N HIS A 190 -12.31 -1.73 11.09
CA HIS A 190 -11.36 -0.74 11.63
C HIS A 190 -10.28 -1.39 12.50
N LEU A 191 -10.66 -2.24 13.44
CA LEU A 191 -9.70 -2.91 14.33
C LEU A 191 -8.70 -3.77 13.56
N LEU A 192 -9.17 -4.60 12.63
CA LEU A 192 -8.31 -5.44 11.79
C LEU A 192 -7.36 -4.59 10.94
N THR A 193 -7.83 -3.45 10.42
CA THR A 193 -6.97 -2.56 9.64
C THR A 193 -5.90 -1.86 10.48
N ALA A 194 -6.20 -1.53 11.75
CA ALA A 194 -5.21 -1.03 12.68
C ALA A 194 -4.17 -2.11 13.04
N LEU A 195 -4.60 -3.35 13.26
CA LEU A 195 -3.71 -4.49 13.49
C LEU A 195 -2.83 -4.80 12.27
N ALA A 196 -3.37 -4.67 11.05
CA ALA A 196 -2.60 -4.77 9.82
C ALA A 196 -1.52 -3.69 9.77
N ALA A 197 -1.89 -2.43 9.99
CA ALA A 197 -0.95 -1.32 9.97
C ALA A 197 0.16 -1.44 11.01
N TRP A 198 -0.19 -1.86 12.24
CA TRP A 198 0.76 -2.16 13.30
C TRP A 198 1.72 -3.29 12.93
N SER A 199 1.19 -4.37 12.35
CA SER A 199 2.01 -5.51 11.92
C SER A 199 3.00 -5.09 10.83
N PHE A 200 2.57 -4.30 9.86
CA PHE A 200 3.46 -3.77 8.82
C PHE A 200 4.51 -2.80 9.37
N PHE A 201 4.16 -1.96 10.35
CA PHE A 201 5.13 -1.15 11.07
C PHE A 201 6.19 -2.01 11.77
N LYS A 202 5.77 -3.07 12.49
CA LYS A 202 6.68 -4.01 13.14
C LYS A 202 7.56 -4.73 12.12
N PHE A 203 7.02 -5.09 10.95
CA PHE A 203 7.77 -5.67 9.84
C PHE A 203 8.86 -4.72 9.32
N LEU A 204 8.53 -3.47 8.99
CA LEU A 204 9.50 -2.50 8.47
C LEU A 204 10.63 -2.23 9.49
N ARG A 205 10.32 -2.24 10.79
CA ARG A 205 11.31 -2.13 11.87
C ARG A 205 12.29 -3.29 11.99
N THR A 206 12.06 -4.41 11.30
CA THR A 206 13.02 -5.52 11.26
C THR A 206 14.17 -5.29 10.29
N GLU A 207 14.14 -4.19 9.53
CA GLU A 207 15.18 -3.88 8.56
C GLU A 207 16.57 -3.73 9.20
N ARG A 208 17.58 -4.38 8.61
CA ARG A 208 18.98 -4.33 9.05
C ARG A 208 19.92 -4.28 7.86
N CYS A 209 21.06 -3.61 8.01
CA CYS A 209 22.11 -3.56 6.99
C CYS A 209 22.67 -4.96 6.69
N VAL A 210 22.88 -5.24 5.42
CA VAL A 210 23.60 -6.42 4.94
C VAL A 210 25.10 -6.11 5.07
N GLY A 211 25.75 -6.62 6.12
CA GLY A 211 27.22 -6.57 6.24
C GLY A 211 27.81 -5.71 7.36
N ALA A 212 27.14 -5.50 8.50
CA ALA A 212 27.86 -5.17 9.72
C ALA A 212 28.34 -6.48 10.37
N ARG A 213 29.62 -6.83 10.22
CA ARG A 213 30.27 -7.66 11.24
C ARG A 213 30.08 -6.90 12.55
N SER A 214 29.46 -7.54 13.53
CA SER A 214 29.55 -7.11 14.92
C SER A 214 31.03 -7.02 15.27
N VAL A 215 31.60 -5.82 15.22
CA VAL A 215 32.89 -5.54 15.85
C VAL A 215 32.60 -5.67 17.34
N GLY A 216 32.87 -6.86 17.87
CA GLY A 216 32.83 -7.13 19.29
C GLY A 216 33.74 -6.11 19.97
N HIS A 217 33.17 -5.33 20.88
CA HIS A 217 33.94 -4.52 21.81
C HIS A 217 34.68 -5.49 22.74
N GLY A 218 35.86 -5.93 22.30
CA GLY A 218 36.84 -6.58 23.16
C GLY A 218 37.28 -5.56 24.19
N ARG A 219 36.85 -5.76 25.44
CA ARG A 219 37.41 -5.08 26.60
C ARG A 219 38.88 -5.48 26.69
N VAL A 220 39.76 -4.48 26.64
CA VAL A 220 41.10 -4.54 27.22
C VAL A 220 41.01 -3.86 28.58
#